data_AF-M0NDR3-F1
#
_entry.id   AF-M0NDR3-F1
#
_cell.length_a   1.000
_cell.length_b   1.000
_cell.length_c   1.000
_cell.angle_alpha   90.00
_cell.angle_beta   90.00
_cell.angle_gamma   90.00
#
_symmetry.space_group_name_H-M   'P 1'
#
loop_
_entity.id
_entity.type
_entity.pdbx_description
1 polymer ?
#
loop_
_entity_poly.entity_id
_entity_poly.type
_entity_poly.pdbx_seq_one_letter_code
_entity_poly.pdbx_strand_id
1 'polypeptide(L)'
;MKRSALDSLEASGTNALERVEDAASCTSVEIQTYFEHGNPYQKVLTAVGDVDADAIIMGTSGRTGLDRVLLGSVAERVIREATVPVTTVRTVDEPMTIDSPKAAVEHAADALTDAGHEPVEVVTVENGGG
;
A
#
# COMPACT_ATOMS: atom_id res chain seq x y z
N MET A 1 -5.56 -31.70 -5.98
CA MET A 1 -6.50 -30.55 -6.10
C MET A 1 -6.19 -29.42 -5.11
N LYS A 2 -5.92 -29.68 -3.81
CA LYS A 2 -5.57 -28.60 -2.85
C LYS A 2 -4.24 -27.87 -3.11
N ARG A 3 -3.20 -28.57 -3.61
CA ARG A 3 -1.89 -27.97 -3.92
C ARG A 3 -1.99 -26.85 -4.97
N SER A 4 -2.58 -27.14 -6.13
CA SER A 4 -2.75 -26.16 -7.21
C SER A 4 -3.49 -24.88 -6.82
N ALA A 5 -4.44 -24.92 -5.87
CA ALA A 5 -5.12 -23.71 -5.41
C ALA A 5 -4.23 -22.84 -4.51
N LEU A 6 -3.42 -23.48 -3.65
CA LEU A 6 -2.43 -22.79 -2.84
C LEU A 6 -1.32 -22.22 -3.73
N ASP A 7 -0.81 -23.02 -4.67
CA ASP A 7 0.21 -22.61 -5.63
C ASP A 7 -0.25 -21.36 -6.43
N SER A 8 -1.53 -21.30 -6.82
CA SER A 8 -2.11 -20.11 -7.48
C SER A 8 -2.20 -18.88 -6.58
N LEU A 9 -2.50 -19.05 -5.29
CA LEU A 9 -2.55 -17.94 -4.33
C LEU A 9 -1.14 -17.41 -4.05
N GLU A 10 -0.17 -18.29 -3.89
CA GLU A 10 1.24 -17.94 -3.75
C GLU A 10 1.74 -17.20 -4.97
N ALA A 11 1.50 -17.74 -6.17
CA ALA A 11 1.84 -17.06 -7.41
C ALA A 11 1.20 -15.67 -7.51
N SER A 12 -0.08 -15.52 -7.15
CA SER A 12 -0.72 -14.21 -7.17
C SER A 12 -0.11 -13.22 -6.17
N GLY A 13 0.36 -13.68 -5.01
CA GLY A 13 0.99 -12.81 -4.03
C GLY A 13 2.41 -12.42 -4.46
N THR A 14 3.21 -13.36 -4.98
CA THR A 14 4.53 -13.06 -5.55
C THR A 14 4.43 -12.06 -6.69
N ASN A 15 3.51 -12.25 -7.64
CA ASN A 15 3.26 -11.28 -8.71
C ASN A 15 2.83 -9.89 -8.19
N ALA A 16 2.19 -9.81 -7.01
CA ALA A 16 1.83 -8.53 -6.41
C ALA A 16 3.07 -7.82 -5.83
N LEU A 17 4.00 -8.57 -5.20
CA LEU A 17 5.26 -8.03 -4.70
C LEU A 17 6.15 -7.55 -5.86
N GLU A 18 6.31 -8.36 -6.91
CA GLU A 18 7.08 -7.99 -8.12
C GLU A 18 6.59 -6.66 -8.72
N ARG A 19 5.27 -6.46 -8.82
CA ARG A 19 4.71 -5.18 -9.31
C ARG A 19 5.06 -3.98 -8.44
N VAL A 20 5.15 -4.17 -7.12
CA VAL A 20 5.52 -3.11 -6.19
C VAL A 20 7.01 -2.80 -6.32
N GLU A 21 7.84 -3.84 -6.42
CA GLU A 21 9.29 -3.69 -6.65
C GLU A 21 9.57 -3.01 -7.98
N ASP A 22 8.90 -3.41 -9.06
CA ASP A 22 9.00 -2.79 -10.38
C ASP A 22 8.57 -1.31 -10.33
N ALA A 23 7.42 -1.01 -9.70
CA ALA A 23 6.95 0.37 -9.56
C ALA A 23 7.91 1.24 -8.75
N ALA A 24 8.52 0.65 -7.72
CA ALA A 24 9.48 1.32 -6.86
C ALA A 24 10.88 1.42 -7.44
N SER A 25 11.24 0.60 -8.43
CA SER A 25 12.54 0.66 -9.11
C SER A 25 12.82 2.02 -9.77
N CYS A 26 11.75 2.77 -10.09
CA CYS A 26 11.80 4.13 -10.61
C CYS A 26 11.89 5.20 -9.51
N THR A 27 12.03 4.79 -8.24
CA THR A 27 12.12 5.66 -7.07
C THR A 27 13.40 5.35 -6.30
N SER A 28 13.81 6.24 -5.40
CA SER A 28 14.96 5.97 -4.52
C SER A 28 14.56 5.51 -3.12
N VAL A 29 13.29 5.12 -2.95
CA VAL A 29 12.78 4.56 -1.70
C VAL A 29 13.31 3.14 -1.56
N GLU A 30 13.99 2.85 -0.44
CA GLU A 30 14.34 1.47 -0.11
C GLU A 30 13.05 0.68 0.14
N ILE A 31 12.88 -0.42 -0.60
CA ILE A 31 11.75 -1.32 -0.42
C ILE A 31 12.25 -2.66 0.09
N GLN A 32 11.58 -3.14 1.13
CA GLN A 32 11.70 -4.51 1.59
C GLN A 32 10.31 -5.16 1.48
N THR A 33 10.24 -6.26 0.74
CA THR A 33 9.01 -7.02 0.55
C THR A 33 8.96 -8.23 1.47
N TYR A 34 7.78 -8.54 1.98
CA TYR A 34 7.54 -9.65 2.90
C TYR A 34 6.37 -10.50 2.38
N PHE A 35 6.58 -11.80 2.26
CA PHE A 35 5.53 -12.76 1.91
C PHE A 35 5.24 -13.66 3.12
N GLU A 36 4.03 -13.56 3.66
CA GLU A 36 3.65 -14.23 4.89
C GLU A 36 2.41 -15.12 4.72
N HIS A 37 2.39 -16.26 5.41
CA HIS A 37 1.21 -17.12 5.53
C HIS A 37 0.51 -16.92 6.87
N GLY A 38 -0.81 -16.85 6.85
CA GLY A 38 -1.63 -16.81 8.06
C GLY A 38 -2.80 -15.85 7.92
N ASN A 39 -3.22 -15.29 9.06
CA ASN A 39 -4.29 -14.30 9.07
C ASN A 39 -3.73 -12.91 8.69
N PRO A 40 -4.21 -12.28 7.60
CA PRO A 40 -3.60 -11.07 7.05
C PRO A 40 -3.50 -9.91 8.05
N TYR A 41 -4.57 -9.59 8.79
CA TYR A 41 -4.53 -8.43 9.70
C TYR A 41 -3.53 -8.67 10.84
N GLN A 42 -3.42 -9.90 11.36
CA GLN A 42 -2.46 -10.23 12.40
C GLN A 42 -1.02 -10.12 11.90
N LYS A 43 -0.76 -10.55 10.66
CA LYS A 43 0.56 -10.44 10.04
C LYS A 43 0.97 -8.99 9.80
N VAL A 44 0.05 -8.14 9.35
CA VAL A 44 0.30 -6.69 9.23
C VAL A 44 0.63 -6.08 10.60
N LEU A 45 -0.17 -6.36 11.64
CA LEU A 45 0.06 -5.80 12.98
C LEU A 45 1.36 -6.30 13.63
N THR A 46 1.75 -7.55 13.36
CA THR A 46 3.03 -8.11 13.84
C THR A 46 4.20 -7.41 13.15
N ALA A 47 4.11 -7.22 11.82
CA ALA A 47 5.15 -6.56 11.04
C ALA A 47 5.45 -5.13 11.51
N VAL A 48 4.45 -4.40 12.00
CA VAL A 48 4.66 -3.05 12.59
C VAL A 48 5.73 -3.07 13.67
N GLY A 49 5.70 -4.06 14.56
CA GLY A 49 6.71 -4.21 15.60
C GLY A 49 8.02 -4.80 15.10
N ASP A 50 7.98 -5.73 14.13
CA ASP A 50 9.17 -6.40 13.62
C ASP A 50 10.08 -5.45 12.81
N VAL A 51 9.50 -4.44 12.15
CA VAL A 51 10.24 -3.45 11.34
C VAL A 51 10.25 -2.05 11.95
N ASP A 52 9.79 -1.89 13.19
CA ASP A 52 9.66 -0.59 13.87
C ASP A 52 8.93 0.47 13.02
N ALA A 53 7.81 0.10 12.39
CA ALA A 53 7.10 0.99 11.47
C ALA A 53 6.38 2.14 12.22
N ASP A 54 6.52 3.37 11.73
CA ASP A 54 5.86 4.55 12.31
C ASP A 54 4.42 4.77 11.83
N ALA A 55 4.02 4.14 10.73
CA ALA A 55 2.68 4.25 10.14
C ALA A 55 2.35 3.07 9.22
N ILE A 56 1.05 2.87 8.94
CA ILE A 56 0.55 1.89 7.96
C ILE A 56 -0.17 2.63 6.82
N ILE A 57 0.17 2.30 5.58
CA ILE A 57 -0.59 2.71 4.38
C ILE A 57 -1.21 1.47 3.75
N MET A 58 -2.52 1.48 3.52
CA MET A 58 -3.20 0.35 2.90
C MET A 58 -4.44 0.74 2.09
N GLY A 59 -4.83 -0.11 1.13
CA GLY A 59 -6.08 0.06 0.40
C GLY A 59 -7.31 -0.19 1.27
N THR A 60 -8.44 0.47 0.96
CA THR A 60 -9.71 0.25 1.67
C THR A 60 -10.44 -1.04 1.25
N SER A 61 -10.11 -1.62 0.10
CA SER A 61 -10.85 -2.74 -0.51
C SER A 61 -9.91 -3.74 -1.21
N GLY A 62 -10.33 -5.00 -1.28
CA GLY A 62 -9.69 -6.02 -2.11
C GLY A 62 -10.30 -6.12 -3.51
N ARG A 63 -9.77 -7.04 -4.34
CA ARG A 63 -10.21 -7.27 -5.73
C ARG A 63 -11.63 -7.86 -5.89
N THR A 64 -12.34 -8.17 -4.81
CA THR A 64 -13.63 -8.88 -4.82
C THR A 64 -14.86 -7.97 -4.76
N GLY A 65 -14.72 -6.66 -5.00
CA GLY A 65 -15.79 -5.75 -5.43
C GLY A 65 -17.13 -5.87 -4.69
N LEU A 66 -17.37 -4.98 -3.71
CA LEU A 66 -18.73 -4.57 -3.38
C LEU A 66 -18.79 -3.06 -3.63
N ASP A 67 -19.57 -2.68 -4.64
CA ASP A 67 -19.69 -1.37 -5.29
C ASP A 67 -20.25 -0.25 -4.39
N ARG A 68 -19.97 -0.28 -3.08
CA ARG A 68 -20.56 0.67 -2.13
C ARG A 68 -19.73 0.84 -0.87
N VAL A 69 -18.57 1.50 -0.96
CA VAL A 69 -17.85 2.12 0.17
C VAL A 69 -17.81 1.26 1.45
N LEU A 70 -17.60 -0.06 1.32
CA LEU A 70 -17.42 -0.91 2.49
C LEU A 70 -15.93 -1.07 2.73
N LEU A 71 -15.49 -0.67 3.92
CA LEU A 71 -14.15 -0.95 4.40
C LEU A 71 -13.94 -2.47 4.41
N GLY A 72 -12.89 -2.95 3.75
CA GLY A 72 -12.56 -4.37 3.71
C GLY A 72 -12.30 -4.90 5.12
N SER A 73 -12.68 -6.16 5.38
CA SER A 73 -12.58 -6.77 6.72
C SER A 73 -11.15 -6.81 7.28
N VAL A 74 -10.13 -6.80 6.42
CA VAL A 74 -8.73 -6.68 6.85
C VAL A 74 -8.43 -5.23 7.28
N ALA A 75 -8.77 -4.25 6.45
CA ALA A 75 -8.54 -2.84 6.73
C ALA A 75 -9.28 -2.39 7.99
N GLU A 76 -10.52 -2.83 8.18
CA GLU A 76 -11.30 -2.56 9.41
C GLU A 76 -10.56 -3.03 10.67
N ARG A 77 -10.05 -4.27 10.64
CA ARG A 77 -9.36 -4.85 11.80
C ARG A 77 -8.02 -4.18 12.07
N VAL A 78 -7.26 -3.86 11.02
CA VAL A 78 -6.00 -3.11 11.16
C VAL A 78 -6.26 -1.74 11.76
N ILE A 79 -7.21 -0.96 11.24
CA ILE A 79 -7.53 0.37 11.77
C ILE A 79 -7.94 0.31 13.25
N ARG A 80 -8.68 -0.72 13.64
CA ARG A 80 -9.18 -0.86 15.01
C ARG A 80 -8.11 -1.27 16.02
N GLU A 81 -7.10 -2.02 15.58
CA GLU A 81 -6.14 -2.68 16.46
C GLU A 81 -4.70 -2.15 16.32
N ALA A 82 -4.41 -1.32 15.31
CA ALA A 82 -3.07 -0.77 15.09
C ALA A 82 -2.61 0.14 16.23
N THR A 83 -1.32 0.03 16.57
CA THR A 83 -0.64 0.87 17.56
C THR A 83 -0.05 2.14 16.94
N VAL A 84 -0.09 2.26 15.61
CA VAL A 84 0.45 3.38 14.83
C VAL A 84 -0.63 3.96 13.90
N PRO A 85 -0.49 5.20 13.42
CA PRO A 85 -1.44 5.80 12.48
C PRO A 85 -1.65 4.93 11.24
N VAL A 86 -2.91 4.85 10.77
CA VAL A 86 -3.29 4.11 9.57
C VAL A 86 -3.91 5.06 8.55
N THR A 87 -3.28 5.16 7.37
CA THR A 87 -3.80 5.90 6.22
C THR A 87 -4.40 4.93 5.21
N THR A 88 -5.67 5.15 4.88
CA THR A 88 -6.36 4.33 3.89
C THR A 88 -6.46 5.00 2.53
N VAL A 89 -6.09 4.28 1.47
CA VAL A 89 -6.21 4.73 0.08
C VAL A 89 -7.45 4.11 -0.55
N ARG A 90 -8.35 4.94 -1.09
CA ARG A 90 -9.51 4.48 -1.85
C ARG A 90 -9.11 4.21 -3.30
N THR A 91 -9.51 3.07 -3.82
CA THR A 91 -9.45 2.82 -5.27
C THR A 91 -10.50 3.71 -5.94
N VAL A 92 -10.07 4.53 -6.89
CA VAL A 92 -10.96 5.31 -7.77
C VAL A 92 -11.29 4.49 -9.02
N ASP A 93 -12.53 4.57 -9.50
CA ASP A 93 -13.00 3.80 -10.66
C ASP A 93 -12.31 4.21 -11.96
N GLU A 94 -11.86 5.46 -12.04
CA GLU A 94 -11.05 5.96 -13.15
C GLU A 94 -9.57 5.99 -12.74
N PRO A 95 -8.74 5.06 -13.25
CA PRO A 95 -7.32 5.08 -12.97
C PRO A 95 -6.72 6.36 -13.55
N MET A 96 -6.13 7.16 -12.68
CA MET A 96 -5.36 8.32 -13.09
C MET A 96 -3.99 7.86 -13.60
N THR A 97 -3.64 8.26 -14.81
CA THR A 97 -2.29 8.06 -15.34
C THR A 97 -1.33 9.02 -14.65
N ILE A 98 -0.28 8.48 -14.04
CA ILE A 98 0.85 9.24 -13.50
C ILE A 98 2.02 9.05 -14.46
N ASP A 99 2.27 10.05 -15.30
CA ASP A 99 3.28 9.96 -16.36
C ASP A 99 4.72 10.26 -15.87
N SER A 100 4.88 10.69 -14.60
CA SER A 100 6.19 10.90 -13.99
C SER A 100 6.11 10.89 -12.45
N PRO A 101 7.23 10.60 -11.75
CA PRO A 101 7.31 10.72 -10.28
C PRO A 101 6.92 12.12 -9.77
N LYS A 102 7.30 13.17 -10.53
CA LYS A 102 6.92 14.55 -10.22
C LYS A 102 5.41 14.75 -10.26
N ALA A 103 4.74 14.24 -11.29
CA ALA A 103 3.28 14.30 -11.40
C ALA A 103 2.59 13.54 -10.24
N ALA A 104 3.21 12.45 -9.76
CA ALA A 104 2.73 11.73 -8.57
C ALA A 104 2.76 12.62 -7.32
N VAL A 105 3.87 13.33 -7.12
CA VAL A 105 4.06 14.24 -5.98
C VAL A 105 3.16 15.46 -6.04
N GLU A 106 3.05 16.10 -7.20
CA GLU A 106 2.15 17.24 -7.39
C GLU A 106 0.71 16.81 -7.11
N HIS A 107 0.28 15.67 -7.64
CA HIS A 107 -1.06 15.16 -7.38
C HIS A 107 -1.29 14.81 -5.91
N ALA A 108 -0.30 14.19 -5.25
CA ALA A 108 -0.40 13.87 -3.82
C ALA A 108 -0.48 15.14 -2.96
N ALA A 109 0.32 16.17 -3.28
CA ALA A 109 0.32 17.45 -2.59
C ALA A 109 -1.02 18.19 -2.77
N ASP A 110 -1.55 18.23 -4.00
CA ASP A 110 -2.86 18.81 -4.30
C ASP A 110 -3.98 18.08 -3.53
N ALA A 111 -3.97 16.75 -3.54
CA ALA A 111 -4.96 15.94 -2.83
C ALA A 111 -4.92 16.14 -1.30
N LEU A 112 -3.71 16.29 -0.72
CA LEU A 112 -3.56 16.62 0.71
C LEU A 112 -4.12 18.01 1.03
N THR A 113 -3.81 18.99 0.18
CA THR A 113 -4.28 20.37 0.33
C THR A 113 -5.82 20.44 0.23
N ASP A 114 -6.41 19.77 -0.76
CA ASP A 114 -7.87 19.67 -0.93
C ASP A 114 -8.55 18.99 0.26
N ALA A 115 -7.87 18.06 0.92
CA ALA A 115 -8.33 17.40 2.15
C ALA A 115 -8.14 18.26 3.41
N GLY A 116 -7.57 19.46 3.30
CA GLY A 116 -7.32 20.37 4.43
C GLY A 116 -6.08 20.04 5.24
N HIS A 117 -5.15 19.26 4.68
CA HIS A 117 -3.85 18.99 5.28
C HIS A 117 -2.78 19.86 4.61
N GLU A 118 -2.01 20.60 5.40
CA GLU A 118 -0.81 21.26 4.88
C GLU A 118 0.35 20.25 4.85
N PRO A 119 0.86 19.88 3.66
CA PRO A 119 2.00 18.99 3.58
C PRO A 119 3.22 19.69 4.18
N VAL A 120 3.84 19.07 5.19
CA VAL A 120 5.05 19.61 5.81
C VAL A 120 6.24 19.50 4.85
N GLU A 121 6.30 18.39 4.09
CA GLU A 121 7.25 18.16 3.01
C GLU A 121 6.70 17.04 2.12
N VAL A 122 6.61 17.25 0.80
CA VAL A 122 6.34 16.17 -0.17
C VAL A 122 7.60 15.96 -0.97
N VAL A 123 8.38 14.97 -0.57
CA VAL A 123 9.68 14.67 -1.18
C VAL A 123 9.48 13.54 -2.18
N THR A 124 9.70 13.82 -3.47
CA THR A 124 10.24 12.78 -4.37
C THR A 124 11.71 12.65 -4.02
N VAL A 125 12.08 11.53 -3.41
CA VAL A 125 13.50 11.25 -3.21
C VAL A 125 14.05 10.86 -4.59
N GLU A 126 14.87 11.73 -5.17
CA GLU A 126 15.70 11.42 -6.35
C GLU A 126 17.07 11.01 -5.81
N ASN A 127 17.55 9.80 -6.09
CA ASN A 127 18.94 9.50 -5.74
C ASN A 127 19.87 10.03 -6.83
N GLY A 128 20.72 10.98 -6.41
CA GLY A 128 22.01 11.20 -7.03
C GLY A 128 22.82 9.91 -6.98
N GLY A 129 23.44 9.56 -8.11
CA GLY A 129 24.23 8.36 -8.25
C GLY A 129 25.42 8.29 -7.29
N GLY A 130 25.72 7.05 -6.87
CA GLY A 130 26.93 6.63 -6.17
C GLY A 130 27.06 5.12 -6.24
#